data_AF-A0A090S069-F1
#
_entry.id   AF-A0A090S069-F1
#
_cell.length_a   1.000
_cell.length_b   1.000
_cell.length_c   1.000
_cell.angle_alpha   90.00
_cell.angle_beta   90.00
_cell.angle_gamma   90.00
#
_symmetry.space_group_name_H-M   'P 1'
#
loop_
_entity.id
_entity.type
_entity.pdbx_description
1 polymer ?
#
loop_
_entity_poly.entity_id
_entity_poly.type
_entity_poly.pdbx_seq_one_letter_code
_entity_poly.pdbx_strand_id
1 'polypeptide(L)'
;MAGLNQLGRGKFKDGKPVTEIVASVDFDSVEFGQIYDPESSLKVSMGLPPIETARGRIDLVMDVINKKVAPTKDQAEEFFYKAYTISYWSMPKPDAEQWLDAQFSN
;
A
#
# COMPACT_ATOMS: atom_id res chain seq x y z
N MET A 1 -8.27 -6.25 -9.44
CA MET A 1 -9.34 -7.28 -9.35
C MET A 1 -10.13 -7.52 -10.64
N ALA A 2 -10.41 -6.51 -11.49
CA ALA A 2 -11.31 -6.64 -12.63
C ALA A 2 -11.06 -7.85 -13.56
N GLY A 3 -9.81 -8.10 -13.97
CA GLY A 3 -9.48 -9.24 -14.86
C GLY A 3 -9.72 -10.61 -14.22
N LEU A 4 -9.48 -10.75 -12.92
CA LEU A 4 -9.78 -12.00 -12.19
C LEU A 4 -11.29 -12.21 -12.12
N ASN A 5 -12.04 -11.16 -11.80
CA ASN A 5 -13.50 -11.22 -11.69
C ASN A 5 -14.15 -11.63 -13.02
N GLN A 6 -13.66 -11.13 -14.17
CA GLN A 6 -14.14 -11.51 -15.50
C GLN A 6 -13.99 -13.01 -15.80
N LEU A 7 -12.95 -13.64 -15.25
CA LEU A 7 -12.72 -15.09 -15.35
C LEU A 7 -13.42 -15.88 -14.23
N GLY A 8 -14.27 -15.24 -13.43
CA GLY A 8 -14.96 -15.85 -12.29
C GLY A 8 -14.06 -16.16 -11.09
N ARG A 9 -12.84 -15.60 -11.06
CA ARG A 9 -11.85 -15.67 -9.98
C ARG A 9 -11.99 -14.47 -9.04
N GLY A 10 -11.01 -14.26 -8.15
CA GLY A 10 -11.04 -13.14 -7.21
C GLY A 10 -11.95 -13.36 -6.00
N LYS A 11 -12.28 -14.62 -5.65
CA LYS A 11 -13.35 -14.96 -4.71
C LYS A 11 -12.86 -15.40 -3.34
N PHE A 12 -13.56 -14.95 -2.32
CA PHE A 12 -13.38 -15.32 -0.94
C PHE A 12 -14.73 -15.71 -0.34
N LYS A 13 -14.76 -16.67 0.58
CA LYS A 13 -16.00 -17.12 1.21
C LYS A 13 -15.70 -17.70 2.57
N ASP A 14 -16.50 -17.35 3.57
CA ASP A 14 -16.43 -17.92 4.94
C ASP A 14 -15.00 -17.86 5.53
N GLY A 15 -14.30 -16.74 5.34
CA GLY A 15 -12.95 -16.55 5.86
C GLY A 15 -11.84 -17.25 5.06
N LYS A 16 -12.14 -17.83 3.89
CA LYS A 16 -11.20 -18.62 3.09
C LYS A 16 -11.16 -18.20 1.62
N PRO A 17 -9.99 -18.22 0.96
CA PRO A 17 -9.91 -18.01 -0.48
C PRO A 17 -10.54 -19.17 -1.23
N VAL A 18 -11.39 -18.87 -2.21
CA VAL A 18 -12.01 -19.87 -3.08
C VAL A 18 -11.16 -20.12 -4.32
N THR A 19 -10.39 -19.12 -4.77
CA THR A 19 -9.51 -19.23 -5.94
C THR A 19 -8.05 -18.94 -5.61
N GLU A 20 -7.71 -17.71 -5.25
CA GLU A 20 -6.37 -17.27 -4.88
C GLU A 20 -6.46 -16.19 -3.81
N ILE A 21 -5.37 -15.95 -3.08
CA ILE A 21 -5.22 -14.72 -2.30
C ILE A 21 -4.55 -13.70 -3.21
N VAL A 22 -5.14 -12.51 -3.31
CA VAL A 22 -4.56 -11.40 -4.06
C VAL A 22 -3.88 -10.44 -3.07
N ALA A 23 -2.67 -10.05 -3.43
CA ALA A 23 -1.90 -8.99 -2.80
C ALA A 23 -1.75 -7.83 -3.78
N SER A 24 -1.71 -6.61 -3.27
CA SER A 24 -1.63 -5.39 -4.07
C SER A 24 -0.68 -4.37 -3.45
N VAL A 25 -0.52 -3.23 -4.13
CA VAL A 25 0.34 -2.12 -3.75
C VAL A 25 -0.47 -0.84 -3.96
N ASP A 26 -0.23 0.15 -3.09
CA ASP A 26 -0.80 1.50 -3.01
C ASP A 26 -1.81 1.66 -1.87
N PHE A 27 -2.82 0.80 -1.77
CA PHE A 27 -3.95 0.89 -0.83
C PHE A 27 -4.71 2.22 -0.93
N ASP A 28 -5.40 2.40 -2.07
CA ASP A 28 -6.32 3.52 -2.26
C ASP A 28 -7.74 3.21 -1.71
N SER A 29 -8.67 4.16 -1.88
CA SER A 29 -10.06 4.01 -1.45
C SER A 29 -10.80 2.82 -2.11
N VAL A 30 -10.40 2.42 -3.32
CA VAL A 30 -11.00 1.27 -4.02
C VAL A 30 -10.50 -0.03 -3.38
N GLU A 31 -9.21 -0.12 -3.11
CA GLU A 31 -8.60 -1.26 -2.43
C GLU A 31 -9.08 -1.39 -0.98
N PHE A 32 -9.29 -0.28 -0.27
CA PHE A 32 -9.94 -0.30 1.06
C PHE A 32 -11.27 -1.05 1.04
N GLY A 33 -12.13 -0.74 0.06
CA GLY A 33 -13.41 -1.44 -0.11
C GLY A 33 -13.22 -2.93 -0.38
N GLN A 34 -12.26 -3.29 -1.24
CA GLN A 34 -12.03 -4.67 -1.66
C GLN A 34 -11.31 -5.54 -0.62
N ILE A 35 -10.42 -4.99 0.20
CA ILE A 35 -9.73 -5.74 1.26
C ILE A 35 -10.72 -6.22 2.31
N TYR A 36 -11.63 -5.34 2.71
CA TYR A 36 -12.60 -5.62 3.76
C TYR A 36 -13.94 -6.18 3.27
N ASP A 37 -14.13 -6.31 1.96
CA ASP A 37 -15.23 -7.07 1.38
C ASP A 37 -15.03 -8.58 1.65
N PRO A 38 -15.97 -9.26 2.34
CA PRO A 38 -15.85 -10.69 2.64
C PRO A 38 -15.86 -11.59 1.39
N GLU A 39 -16.34 -11.11 0.24
CA GLU A 39 -16.42 -11.90 -1.00
C GLU A 39 -15.22 -11.70 -1.92
N SER A 40 -14.42 -10.66 -1.68
CA SER A 40 -13.23 -10.33 -2.46
C SER A 40 -12.00 -11.10 -1.98
N SER A 41 -11.20 -11.65 -2.89
CA SER A 41 -9.95 -12.31 -2.52
C SER A 41 -8.73 -11.39 -2.42
N LEU A 42 -8.90 -10.10 -2.70
CA LEU A 42 -7.92 -9.08 -2.29
C LEU A 42 -7.99 -8.96 -0.78
N LYS A 43 -6.87 -9.23 -0.09
CA LYS A 43 -6.83 -9.30 1.38
C LYS A 43 -5.61 -8.62 2.01
N VAL A 44 -4.63 -8.25 1.20
CA VAL A 44 -3.45 -7.51 1.64
C VAL A 44 -3.04 -6.49 0.59
N SER A 45 -2.68 -5.29 1.03
CA SER A 45 -2.06 -4.26 0.21
C SER A 45 -0.90 -3.62 0.95
N MET A 46 0.15 -3.28 0.22
CA MET A 46 1.18 -2.39 0.74
C MET A 46 0.68 -0.95 0.62
N GLY A 47 0.23 -0.38 1.74
CA GLY A 47 -0.15 1.03 1.82
C GLY A 47 1.07 1.92 1.71
N LEU A 48 1.16 2.64 0.59
CA LEU A 48 2.22 3.60 0.33
C LEU A 48 1.81 4.95 0.92
N PRO A 49 2.49 5.45 1.96
CA PRO A 49 2.13 6.70 2.60
C PRO A 49 2.63 7.89 1.78
N PRO A 50 1.76 8.66 1.08
CA PRO A 50 2.21 9.76 0.23
C PRO A 50 2.90 10.86 1.04
N ILE A 51 2.45 11.12 2.28
CA ILE A 51 2.99 12.17 3.14
C ILE A 51 4.42 11.85 3.56
N GLU A 52 4.66 10.67 4.13
CA GLU A 52 6.00 10.23 4.54
C GLU A 52 6.93 10.09 3.34
N THR A 53 6.42 9.59 2.21
CA THR A 53 7.20 9.48 0.97
C THR A 53 7.62 10.86 0.47
N ALA A 54 6.71 11.83 0.42
CA ALA A 54 7.02 13.19 -0.02
C ALA A 54 8.06 13.86 0.88
N ARG A 55 7.89 13.76 2.21
CA ARG A 55 8.88 14.28 3.18
C ARG A 55 10.25 13.64 2.96
N GLY A 56 10.28 12.31 2.85
CA GLY A 56 11.51 11.57 2.61
C GLY A 56 12.24 11.98 1.33
N ARG A 57 11.48 12.25 0.25
CA ARG A 57 12.05 12.77 -1.01
C ARG A 57 12.66 14.16 -0.85
N ILE A 58 11.99 15.06 -0.13
CA ILE A 58 12.53 16.40 0.14
C ILE A 58 13.77 16.31 1.02
N ASP A 59 13.74 15.50 2.07
CA ASP A 59 14.89 15.28 2.96
C ASP A 59 16.10 14.76 2.18
N LEU A 60 15.92 13.80 1.28
CA LEU A 60 16.99 13.30 0.42
C LEU A 60 17.57 14.40 -0.48
N VAL A 61 16.73 15.24 -1.09
CA VAL A 61 17.19 16.39 -1.90
C VAL A 61 18.01 17.35 -1.03
N MET A 62 17.54 17.65 0.17
CA MET A 62 18.25 18.53 1.10
C MET A 62 19.58 17.91 1.57
N ASP A 63 19.64 16.61 1.77
CA ASP A 63 20.87 15.90 2.14
C ASP A 63 21.90 15.88 1.00
N VAL A 64 21.46 15.82 -0.25
CA VAL A 64 22.34 16.02 -1.41
C VAL A 64 22.88 17.46 -1.45
N ILE A 65 22.02 18.47 -1.28
CA ILE A 65 22.42 19.88 -1.24
C ILE A 65 23.43 20.14 -0.12
N ASN A 66 23.20 19.53 1.05
CA ASN A 66 24.06 19.64 2.23
C ASN A 66 25.27 18.68 2.19
N LYS A 67 25.50 17.98 1.08
CA LYS A 67 26.63 17.05 0.87
C LYS A 67 26.70 15.86 1.84
N LYS A 68 25.58 15.49 2.47
CA LYS A 68 25.48 14.27 3.29
C LYS A 68 25.31 13.01 2.42
N VAL A 69 24.65 13.17 1.26
CA VAL A 69 24.47 12.12 0.26
C VAL A 69 25.16 12.55 -1.03
N ALA A 70 25.92 11.66 -1.65
CA ALA A 70 26.65 11.97 -2.87
C ALA A 70 25.70 12.03 -4.09
N PRO A 71 25.79 13.08 -4.94
CA PRO A 71 25.04 13.14 -6.20
C PRO A 71 25.71 12.22 -7.24
N THR A 72 25.43 10.93 -7.18
CA THR A 72 25.97 9.93 -8.11
C THR A 72 24.95 9.54 -9.19
N LYS A 73 25.46 9.14 -10.35
CA LYS A 73 24.69 8.57 -11.48
C LYS A 73 24.74 7.04 -11.50
N ASP A 74 25.62 6.44 -10.71
CA ASP A 74 25.71 5.00 -10.52
C ASP A 74 24.53 4.54 -9.64
N GLN A 75 24.25 3.24 -9.60
CA GLN A 75 23.14 2.70 -8.82
C GLN A 75 23.24 3.21 -7.37
N ALA A 76 22.31 4.09 -7.01
CA ALA A 76 22.32 4.77 -5.73
C ALA A 76 22.03 3.78 -4.60
N GLU A 77 22.50 4.10 -3.40
CA GLU A 77 22.02 3.45 -2.18
C GLU A 77 20.50 3.62 -2.07
N GLU A 78 19.78 2.52 -1.83
CA GLU A 78 18.32 2.54 -1.74
C GLU A 78 17.89 3.06 -0.36
N PHE A 79 17.29 4.25 -0.36
CA PHE A 79 16.64 4.80 0.83
C PHE A 79 15.19 4.32 0.89
N PHE A 80 14.93 3.34 1.75
CA PHE A 80 13.58 2.85 2.00
C PHE A 80 12.84 3.75 2.99
N TYR A 81 11.66 4.19 2.59
CA TYR A 81 10.74 4.91 3.46
C TYR A 81 9.68 3.95 4.01
N LYS A 82 9.03 4.36 5.10
CA LYS A 82 8.04 3.54 5.78
C LYS A 82 6.93 3.12 4.80
N ALA A 83 6.62 1.83 4.79
CA ALA A 83 5.44 1.29 4.13
C ALA A 83 4.57 0.59 5.18
N TYR A 84 3.27 0.50 4.93
CA TYR A 84 2.32 -0.11 5.85
C TYR A 84 1.73 -1.37 5.22
N THR A 85 1.71 -2.47 5.97
CA THR A 85 1.02 -3.69 5.54
C THR A 85 -0.44 -3.62 5.96
N ILE A 86 -1.30 -3.24 5.03
CA ILE A 86 -2.74 -3.21 5.26
C ILE A 86 -3.30 -4.58 4.94
N SER A 87 -3.86 -5.23 5.95
CA SER A 87 -4.23 -6.64 5.87
C SER A 87 -5.55 -6.86 6.57
N TYR A 88 -6.46 -7.55 5.87
CA TYR A 88 -7.76 -7.96 6.41
C TYR A 88 -7.64 -8.69 7.74
N TRP A 89 -6.57 -9.48 7.92
CA TRP A 89 -6.39 -10.33 9.10
C TRP A 89 -5.74 -9.64 10.29
N SER A 90 -4.86 -8.66 10.03
CA SER A 90 -3.99 -8.08 11.07
C SER A 90 -4.25 -6.59 11.33
N MET A 91 -5.02 -5.91 10.49
CA MET A 91 -5.38 -4.51 10.67
C MET A 91 -6.91 -4.37 10.64
N PRO A 92 -7.54 -3.98 11.77
CA PRO A 92 -8.97 -3.68 11.80
C PRO A 92 -9.37 -2.63 10.77
N LYS A 93 -10.58 -2.77 10.19
CA LYS A 93 -11.11 -1.82 9.20
C LYS A 93 -11.08 -0.36 9.67
N PRO A 94 -11.48 -0.02 10.91
CA PRO A 94 -11.44 1.37 11.38
C PRO A 94 -10.02 1.96 11.41
N ASP A 95 -9.01 1.15 11.76
CA ASP A 95 -7.62 1.61 11.80
C ASP A 95 -7.11 1.88 10.38
N ALA A 96 -7.52 1.06 9.41
CA ALA A 96 -7.15 1.24 8.01
C ALA A 96 -7.85 2.45 7.37
N GLU A 97 -9.11 2.72 7.75
CA GLU A 97 -9.83 3.93 7.37
C GLU A 97 -9.15 5.18 7.93
N GLN A 98 -8.82 5.17 9.23
CA GLN A 98 -8.09 6.26 9.87
C GLN A 98 -6.73 6.51 9.21
N TRP A 99 -6.00 5.44 8.86
CA TRP A 99 -4.75 5.56 8.13
C TRP A 99 -4.94 6.19 6.74
N LEU A 100 -5.94 5.72 5.99
CA LEU A 100 -6.22 6.22 4.64
C LEU A 100 -6.57 7.71 4.68
N ASP A 101 -7.44 8.11 5.62
CA ASP A 101 -7.81 9.50 5.82
C ASP A 101 -6.61 10.36 6.18
N ALA A 102 -5.75 9.89 7.09
CA ALA A 102 -4.55 10.61 7.48
C ALA A 102 -3.53 10.79 6.34
N GLN A 103 -3.56 9.93 5.33
CA GLN A 103 -2.62 9.94 4.20
C GLN A 103 -3.14 10.71 2.98
N PHE A 104 -4.45 10.70 2.74
CA PHE A 104 -5.05 11.21 1.50
C PHE A 104 -6.04 12.36 1.70
N SER A 105 -6.44 12.68 2.93
CA SER A 105 -7.31 13.84 3.19
C SER A 105 -6.49 15.12 3.40
N ASN A 106 -6.94 16.22 2.79
CA ASN A 106 -6.39 17.57 2.97
C ASN A 106 -7.04 18.28 4.16
#